data_AF-A0A1X2G3D5-F1
#
_entry.id   AF-A0A1X2G3D5-F1
#
_cell.length_a   1.000
_cell.length_b   1.000
_cell.length_c   1.000
_cell.angle_alpha   90.00
_cell.angle_beta   90.00
_cell.angle_gamma   90.00
#
_symmetry.space_group_name_H-M   'P 1'
#
loop_
_entity.id
_entity.type
_entity.pdbx_description
1 polymer ?
#
loop_
_entity_poly.entity_id
_entity_poly.type
_entity_poly.pdbx_seq_one_letter_code
_entity_poly.pdbx_strand_id
1 'polypeptide(L)'
;MKRRRTLSSESSFDVDEFKNHTSTFGDYEESALRIKIIERDTHDFLFYPTCSSTGEEALSIPGYLQQLVLGDFDYNKILTFKASEHEELSDVQCLFLTKLKYVLMNNKDNSSSGRFEPFIQDLVNYLLRECKLEDGRNLYMVPSSLRLYVKDKDFLAHIDREGRRGEKIVWILGENKHHFDPRYRQGDIQLVASIIAAAQRNYTKLLGVIEPKSMYGIKVVGDKFFFYKVELDEEYIANLSTNLPDHDFVVERYPKRAGLTLSHPQERTAILHLLFRLREYALSLDDRFTLLKQ
;
A
#
# COMPACT_ATOMS: atom_id res chain seq x y z
N MET A 1 12.31 32.22 -7.65
CA MET A 1 13.70 31.70 -7.72
C MET A 1 13.97 30.94 -6.41
N LYS A 2 13.68 29.63 -6.36
CA LYS A 2 13.84 28.81 -5.14
C LYS A 2 15.31 28.39 -5.03
N ARG A 3 15.98 28.78 -3.93
CA ARG A 3 17.36 28.37 -3.61
C ARG A 3 17.39 26.85 -3.44
N ARG A 4 18.11 26.18 -4.32
CA ARG A 4 18.49 24.77 -4.18
C ARG A 4 19.60 24.74 -3.13
N ARG A 5 19.29 24.33 -1.90
CA ARG A 5 20.31 24.05 -0.87
C ARG A 5 21.02 22.77 -1.32
N THR A 6 22.23 22.92 -1.83
CA THR A 6 23.20 21.82 -1.88
C THR A 6 23.56 21.49 -0.45
N LEU A 7 23.10 20.33 0.04
CA LEU A 7 23.48 19.78 1.34
C LEU A 7 24.97 19.44 1.29
N SER A 8 25.76 20.21 2.03
CA SER A 8 27.13 19.83 2.41
C SER A 8 27.05 18.67 3.41
N SER A 9 28.03 17.78 3.34
CA SER A 9 28.31 16.78 4.38
C SER A 9 28.33 17.44 5.76
N GLU A 10 27.60 16.85 6.72
CA GLU A 10 27.45 17.27 8.12
C GLU A 10 26.41 18.35 8.47
N SER A 11 25.22 18.33 7.87
CA SER A 11 24.05 18.91 8.54
C SER A 11 23.45 17.87 9.51
N SER A 12 23.59 18.07 10.82
CA SER A 12 22.83 17.31 11.81
C SER A 12 21.34 17.65 11.65
N PHE A 13 20.53 16.68 11.25
CA PHE A 13 19.08 16.88 11.20
C PHE A 13 18.51 17.10 12.59
N ASP A 14 17.54 18.01 12.69
CA ASP A 14 16.78 18.29 13.90
C ASP A 14 15.34 17.82 13.72
N VAL A 15 14.87 17.02 14.67
CA VAL A 15 13.50 16.48 14.66
C VAL A 15 12.48 17.60 14.92
N ASP A 16 12.91 18.72 15.50
CA ASP A 16 12.09 19.91 15.67
C ASP A 16 11.71 20.58 14.35
N GLU A 17 12.47 20.34 13.29
CA GLU A 17 12.20 20.87 11.94
C GLU A 17 11.27 19.98 11.12
N PHE A 18 10.91 18.78 11.63
CA PHE A 18 9.96 17.90 10.95
C PHE A 18 8.59 18.56 10.90
N LYS A 19 7.87 18.36 9.80
CA LYS A 19 6.47 18.76 9.74
C LYS A 19 5.61 17.89 10.65
N ASN A 20 4.48 18.39 11.11
CA ASN A 20 3.64 17.70 12.10
C ASN A 20 2.94 16.43 11.58
N HIS A 21 2.90 16.23 10.25
CA HIS A 21 2.12 15.18 9.60
C HIS A 21 2.91 14.51 8.47
N THR A 22 2.89 13.18 8.40
CA THR A 22 3.61 12.42 7.36
C THR A 22 3.11 12.76 5.95
N SER A 23 1.86 13.20 5.81
CA SER A 23 1.28 13.66 4.55
C SER A 23 1.94 14.91 3.97
N THR A 24 2.70 15.61 4.81
CA THR A 24 3.42 16.82 4.42
C THR A 24 4.94 16.60 4.33
N PHE A 25 5.45 15.43 4.74
CA PHE A 25 6.88 15.11 4.69
C PHE A 25 7.45 15.28 3.27
N GLY A 26 8.71 15.73 3.22
CA GLY A 26 9.43 16.07 2.00
C GLY A 26 10.83 15.46 1.96
N ASP A 27 11.72 16.18 1.28
CA ASP A 27 13.14 15.83 1.13
C ASP A 27 13.88 15.84 2.47
N TYR A 28 13.52 16.76 3.38
CA TYR A 28 14.12 16.83 4.71
C TYR A 28 13.85 15.56 5.52
N GLU A 29 12.59 15.17 5.69
CA GLU A 29 12.22 13.98 6.46
C GLU A 29 12.65 12.69 5.76
N GLU A 30 12.60 12.64 4.42
CA GLU A 30 13.19 11.53 3.65
C GLU A 30 14.68 11.33 4.01
N SER A 31 15.45 12.42 4.04
CA SER A 31 16.89 12.37 4.30
C SER A 31 17.19 12.08 5.78
N ALA A 32 16.46 12.70 6.71
CA ALA A 32 16.62 12.53 8.15
C ALA A 32 16.27 11.10 8.60
N LEU A 33 15.24 10.50 7.99
CA LEU A 33 14.85 9.10 8.21
C LEU A 33 15.61 8.13 7.30
N ARG A 34 16.54 8.61 6.48
CA ARG A 34 17.34 7.79 5.56
C ARG A 34 16.50 6.84 4.70
N ILE A 35 15.35 7.31 4.24
CA ILE A 35 14.43 6.51 3.43
C ILE A 35 15.01 6.34 2.03
N LYS A 36 15.13 5.09 1.57
CA LYS A 36 15.63 4.75 0.24
C LYS A 36 14.64 3.87 -0.50
N ILE A 37 13.97 4.45 -1.50
CA ILE A 37 13.03 3.72 -2.35
C ILE A 37 13.78 3.15 -3.57
N ILE A 38 13.82 1.82 -3.68
CA ILE A 38 14.35 1.09 -4.82
C ILE A 38 13.18 0.69 -5.71
N GLU A 39 13.11 1.27 -6.90
CA GLU A 39 12.07 0.96 -7.86
C GLU A 39 12.43 -0.26 -8.71
N ARG A 40 11.47 -1.17 -8.87
CA ARG A 40 11.61 -2.45 -9.57
C ARG A 40 10.62 -2.55 -10.73
N ASP A 41 11.05 -3.22 -11.80
CA ASP A 41 10.23 -3.49 -12.99
C ASP A 41 9.62 -4.91 -12.97
N THR A 42 10.07 -5.80 -12.07
CA THR A 42 9.51 -7.13 -11.84
C THR A 42 8.96 -7.24 -10.43
N HIS A 43 8.03 -8.18 -10.19
CA HIS A 43 7.37 -8.35 -8.90
C HIS A 43 7.93 -9.51 -8.05
N ASP A 44 8.95 -10.23 -8.52
CA ASP A 44 9.43 -11.48 -7.88
C ASP A 44 9.94 -11.26 -6.45
N PHE A 45 10.46 -10.06 -6.16
CA PHE A 45 10.96 -9.70 -4.83
C PHE A 45 9.85 -9.58 -3.77
N LEU A 46 8.60 -9.32 -4.18
CA LEU A 46 7.51 -8.99 -3.26
C LEU A 46 7.24 -10.15 -2.30
N PHE A 47 7.26 -11.40 -2.75
CA PHE A 47 6.84 -12.55 -1.92
C PHE A 47 7.85 -13.72 -1.88
N TYR A 48 9.13 -13.45 -2.14
CA TYR A 48 10.23 -14.43 -2.08
C TYR A 48 10.88 -14.47 -0.68
N PRO A 49 11.30 -15.65 -0.13
CA PRO A 49 11.08 -17.02 -0.58
C PRO A 49 9.88 -17.70 0.14
N THR A 50 9.02 -16.92 0.80
CA THR A 50 7.99 -17.43 1.72
C THR A 50 6.93 -18.30 1.05
N CYS A 51 6.89 -18.37 -0.28
CA CYS A 51 6.18 -19.39 -1.03
C CYS A 51 7.19 -20.27 -1.78
N SER A 52 7.33 -21.51 -1.32
CA SER A 52 8.14 -22.56 -1.92
C SER A 52 7.55 -23.06 -3.23
N SER A 53 7.63 -22.26 -4.28
CA SER A 53 7.37 -22.70 -5.64
C SER A 53 8.59 -22.42 -6.51
N THR A 54 9.18 -23.50 -6.98
CA THR A 54 10.32 -23.54 -7.89
C THR A 54 9.86 -23.24 -9.32
N GLY A 55 10.45 -22.24 -9.95
CA GLY A 55 10.27 -21.94 -11.38
C GLY A 55 9.40 -20.71 -11.65
N GLU A 56 9.50 -20.15 -12.86
CA GLU A 56 8.69 -19.06 -13.37
C GLU A 56 7.19 -19.35 -13.14
N GLU A 57 6.64 -18.92 -12.00
CA GLU A 57 5.20 -19.02 -11.75
C GLU A 57 4.51 -18.05 -12.71
N ALA A 58 3.90 -18.61 -13.76
CA ALA A 58 2.84 -17.92 -14.47
C ALA A 58 1.86 -17.35 -13.43
N LEU A 59 1.46 -16.09 -13.59
CA LEU A 59 0.51 -15.40 -12.70
C LEU A 59 -0.68 -16.31 -12.38
N SER A 60 -0.65 -16.96 -11.22
CA SER A 60 -1.69 -17.90 -10.81
C SER A 60 -2.73 -17.14 -10.00
N ILE A 61 -3.96 -17.14 -10.51
CA ILE A 61 -5.12 -16.53 -9.85
C ILE A 61 -6.02 -17.68 -9.37
N PRO A 62 -6.43 -17.70 -8.10
CA PRO A 62 -7.33 -18.73 -7.61
C PRO A 62 -8.69 -18.64 -8.31
N GLY A 63 -9.37 -19.78 -8.49
CA GLY A 63 -10.60 -19.85 -9.30
C GLY A 63 -11.70 -18.85 -8.91
N TYR A 64 -11.80 -18.49 -7.62
CA TYR A 64 -12.79 -17.50 -7.16
C TYR A 64 -12.51 -16.05 -7.61
N LEU A 65 -11.26 -15.73 -7.98
CA LEU A 65 -10.87 -14.43 -8.55
C LEU A 65 -10.89 -14.44 -10.08
N GLN A 66 -11.00 -15.60 -10.73
CA GLN A 66 -10.99 -15.70 -12.20
C GLN A 66 -12.12 -14.87 -12.84
N GLN A 67 -13.26 -14.77 -12.16
CA GLN A 67 -14.39 -13.95 -12.59
C GLN A 67 -14.05 -12.46 -12.73
N LEU A 68 -13.05 -11.93 -12.01
CA LEU A 68 -12.64 -10.53 -12.08
C LEU A 68 -11.58 -10.26 -13.16
N VAL A 69 -11.04 -11.28 -13.82
CA VAL A 69 -10.00 -11.11 -14.87
C VAL A 69 -10.58 -10.42 -16.10
N LEU A 70 -11.80 -10.82 -16.51
CA LEU A 70 -12.59 -10.17 -17.57
C LEU A 70 -11.77 -9.77 -18.80
N GLY A 71 -11.08 -10.76 -19.42
CA GLY A 71 -10.04 -10.52 -20.44
C GLY A 71 -10.45 -9.59 -21.58
N ASP A 72 -11.73 -9.58 -21.95
CA ASP A 72 -12.27 -8.76 -23.04
C ASP A 72 -12.64 -7.33 -22.62
N PHE A 73 -12.63 -6.99 -21.33
CA PHE A 73 -13.00 -5.68 -20.80
C PHE A 73 -11.78 -4.80 -20.55
N ASP A 74 -11.41 -4.02 -21.57
CA ASP A 74 -10.43 -2.94 -21.49
C ASP A 74 -11.07 -1.61 -21.04
N TYR A 75 -10.25 -0.57 -20.92
CA TYR A 75 -10.66 0.77 -20.52
C TYR A 75 -11.90 1.29 -21.27
N ASN A 76 -11.95 1.15 -22.59
CA ASN A 76 -13.04 1.69 -23.40
C ASN A 76 -14.33 0.91 -23.16
N LYS A 77 -14.25 -0.43 -23.15
CA LYS A 77 -15.43 -1.26 -22.88
C LYS A 77 -15.98 -1.05 -21.47
N ILE A 78 -15.10 -0.88 -20.47
CA ILE A 78 -15.51 -0.59 -19.09
C ILE A 78 -16.22 0.78 -19.02
N LEU A 79 -15.69 1.80 -19.69
CA LEU A 79 -16.32 3.13 -19.70
C LEU A 79 -17.73 3.11 -20.30
N THR A 80 -17.96 2.31 -21.34
CA THR A 80 -19.27 2.20 -22.00
C THR A 80 -20.18 1.12 -21.40
N PHE A 81 -19.68 0.34 -20.44
CA PHE A 81 -20.38 -0.81 -19.86
C PHE A 81 -21.77 -0.46 -19.32
N LYS A 82 -22.76 -1.30 -19.61
CA LYS A 82 -24.10 -1.26 -19.03
C LYS A 82 -24.54 -2.67 -18.70
N ALA A 83 -24.78 -2.96 -17.43
CA ALA A 83 -25.13 -4.31 -16.97
C ALA A 83 -26.35 -4.91 -17.70
N SER A 84 -27.34 -4.09 -18.07
CA SER A 84 -28.54 -4.52 -18.81
C SER A 84 -28.26 -5.02 -20.23
N GLU A 85 -27.07 -4.75 -20.79
CA GLU A 85 -26.66 -5.19 -22.13
C GLU A 85 -25.80 -6.47 -22.07
N HIS A 86 -25.59 -7.05 -20.87
CA HIS A 86 -24.68 -8.17 -20.61
C HIS A 86 -25.33 -9.24 -19.72
N GLU A 87 -26.29 -10.01 -20.26
CA GLU A 87 -26.97 -11.10 -19.53
C GLU A 87 -26.04 -12.28 -19.19
N GLU A 88 -24.91 -12.40 -19.89
CA GLU A 88 -23.91 -13.45 -19.69
C GLU A 88 -23.03 -13.25 -18.45
N LEU A 89 -22.99 -12.04 -17.90
CA LEU A 89 -22.11 -11.71 -16.78
C LEU A 89 -22.80 -11.99 -15.43
N SER A 90 -22.03 -12.48 -14.47
CA SER A 90 -22.52 -12.64 -13.10
C SER A 90 -22.72 -11.30 -12.39
N ASP A 91 -23.50 -11.30 -11.31
CA ASP A 91 -23.69 -10.12 -10.46
C ASP A 91 -22.35 -9.55 -9.95
N VAL A 92 -21.40 -10.43 -9.63
CA VAL A 92 -20.04 -10.06 -9.18
C VAL A 92 -19.30 -9.31 -10.29
N GLN A 93 -19.35 -9.84 -11.51
CA GLN A 93 -18.72 -9.21 -12.68
C GLN A 93 -19.35 -7.85 -13.00
N CYS A 94 -20.68 -7.78 -13.02
CA CYS A 94 -21.42 -6.55 -13.25
C CYS A 94 -21.12 -5.50 -12.18
N LEU A 95 -21.06 -5.89 -10.91
CA LEU A 95 -20.75 -4.98 -9.80
C LEU A 95 -19.32 -4.46 -9.90
N PHE A 96 -18.34 -5.33 -10.16
CA PHE A 96 -16.94 -4.94 -10.37
C PHE A 96 -16.79 -3.92 -11.50
N LEU A 97 -17.34 -4.23 -12.69
CA LEU A 97 -17.27 -3.36 -13.85
C LEU A 97 -17.97 -2.02 -13.61
N THR A 98 -19.10 -2.02 -12.91
CA THR A 98 -19.83 -0.79 -12.55
C THR A 98 -19.01 0.10 -11.63
N LYS A 99 -18.41 -0.45 -10.56
CA LYS A 99 -17.55 0.33 -9.64
C LYS A 99 -16.33 0.88 -10.36
N LEU A 100 -15.67 0.06 -11.17
CA LEU A 100 -14.51 0.50 -11.95
C LEU A 100 -14.89 1.59 -12.95
N LYS A 101 -16.01 1.45 -13.67
CA LYS A 101 -16.55 2.48 -14.57
C LYS A 101 -16.72 3.83 -13.86
N TYR A 102 -17.28 3.86 -12.65
CA TYR A 102 -17.44 5.11 -11.90
C TYR A 102 -16.09 5.75 -11.56
N VAL A 103 -15.08 4.96 -11.19
CA VAL A 103 -13.72 5.47 -10.98
C VAL A 103 -13.13 6.05 -12.26
N LEU A 104 -13.27 5.35 -13.40
CA LEU A 104 -12.75 5.81 -14.68
C LEU A 104 -13.45 7.11 -15.15
N MET A 105 -14.78 7.19 -15.00
CA MET A 105 -15.55 8.41 -15.32
C MET A 105 -15.12 9.57 -14.43
N ASN A 106 -15.01 9.33 -13.11
CA ASN A 106 -14.58 10.34 -12.14
C ASN A 106 -13.17 10.87 -12.44
N ASN A 107 -12.27 10.03 -12.98
CA ASN A 107 -10.90 10.44 -13.33
C ASN A 107 -10.79 11.13 -14.70
N LYS A 108 -11.78 10.96 -15.59
CA LYS A 108 -11.80 11.55 -16.94
C LYS A 108 -12.16 13.04 -16.90
N ASP A 109 -13.00 13.43 -15.95
CA ASP A 109 -13.45 14.81 -15.80
C ASP A 109 -12.36 15.65 -15.13
N ASN A 110 -11.54 16.35 -15.94
CA ASN A 110 -10.56 17.35 -15.48
C ASN A 110 -11.20 18.58 -14.78
N SER A 111 -12.48 18.51 -14.41
CA SER A 111 -13.18 19.58 -13.70
C SER A 111 -12.72 19.64 -12.24
N SER A 112 -12.70 20.84 -11.66
CA SER A 112 -12.39 21.08 -10.24
C SER A 112 -13.36 20.39 -9.27
N SER A 113 -14.47 19.84 -9.76
CA SER A 113 -15.48 19.05 -9.04
C SER A 113 -15.35 17.53 -9.22
N GLY A 114 -14.55 17.06 -10.18
CA GLY A 114 -14.44 15.64 -10.57
C GLY A 114 -13.29 14.92 -9.87
N ARG A 115 -13.38 14.72 -8.55
CA ARG A 115 -12.46 13.85 -7.76
C ARG A 115 -13.16 13.28 -6.53
N PHE A 116 -14.27 12.60 -6.73
CA PHE A 116 -15.06 12.02 -5.63
C PHE A 116 -14.37 10.76 -5.09
N GLU A 117 -13.56 10.97 -4.05
CA GLU A 117 -12.80 9.95 -3.32
C GLU A 117 -13.62 8.70 -2.94
N PRO A 118 -14.92 8.79 -2.57
CA PRO A 118 -15.71 7.60 -2.24
C PRO A 118 -15.84 6.58 -3.36
N PHE A 119 -15.70 6.94 -4.66
CA PHE A 119 -15.72 5.93 -5.73
C PHE A 119 -14.46 5.04 -5.72
N ILE A 120 -13.30 5.63 -5.44
CA ILE A 120 -12.04 4.88 -5.32
C ILE A 120 -12.13 3.98 -4.08
N GLN A 121 -12.55 4.55 -2.94
CA GLN A 121 -12.75 3.80 -1.70
C GLN A 121 -13.71 2.62 -1.88
N ASP A 122 -14.85 2.83 -2.53
CA ASP A 122 -15.84 1.78 -2.78
C ASP A 122 -15.30 0.67 -3.69
N LEU A 123 -14.61 1.02 -4.78
CA LEU A 123 -13.96 0.04 -5.67
C LEU A 123 -12.88 -0.76 -4.93
N VAL A 124 -12.00 -0.08 -4.20
CA VAL A 124 -10.87 -0.70 -3.51
C VAL A 124 -11.37 -1.62 -2.39
N ASN A 125 -12.37 -1.21 -1.61
CA ASN A 125 -13.00 -2.06 -0.60
C ASN A 125 -13.60 -3.32 -1.19
N TYR A 126 -14.35 -3.15 -2.28
CA TYR A 126 -14.93 -4.26 -2.99
C TYR A 126 -13.84 -5.24 -3.46
N LEU A 127 -12.79 -4.73 -4.11
CA LEU A 127 -11.68 -5.56 -4.60
C LEU A 127 -10.96 -6.31 -3.47
N LEU A 128 -10.67 -5.66 -2.35
CA LEU A 128 -9.97 -6.28 -1.22
C LEU A 128 -10.81 -7.37 -0.54
N ARG A 129 -12.14 -7.19 -0.50
CA ARG A 129 -13.08 -8.22 -0.02
C ARG A 129 -13.14 -9.42 -0.96
N GLU A 130 -13.24 -9.19 -2.27
CA GLU A 130 -13.18 -10.27 -3.26
C GLU A 130 -11.84 -11.02 -3.19
N CYS A 131 -10.73 -10.31 -2.94
CA CYS A 131 -9.41 -10.90 -2.69
C CYS A 131 -9.29 -11.59 -1.33
N LYS A 132 -10.33 -11.54 -0.48
CA LYS A 132 -10.36 -12.11 0.87
C LYS A 132 -9.26 -11.58 1.80
N LEU A 133 -8.88 -10.31 1.61
CA LEU A 133 -8.01 -9.55 2.52
C LEU A 133 -8.78 -8.93 3.70
N GLU A 134 -10.12 -9.03 3.67
CA GLU A 134 -11.03 -8.72 4.76
C GLU A 134 -12.05 -9.87 4.83
N ASP A 135 -11.77 -10.91 5.62
CA ASP A 135 -12.63 -12.09 5.77
C ASP A 135 -13.36 -12.14 7.12
N GLY A 136 -13.05 -11.21 8.03
CA GLY A 136 -13.66 -11.10 9.35
C GLY A 136 -13.33 -12.24 10.31
N ARG A 137 -12.46 -13.17 9.90
CA ARG A 137 -12.04 -14.34 10.70
C ARG A 137 -10.55 -14.31 11.00
N ASN A 138 -9.73 -14.28 9.95
CA ASN A 138 -8.27 -14.33 10.04
C ASN A 138 -7.66 -12.98 9.68
N LEU A 139 -8.27 -12.29 8.72
CA LEU A 139 -7.81 -11.01 8.19
C LEU A 139 -8.93 -9.98 8.29
N TYR A 140 -8.58 -8.81 8.79
CA TYR A 140 -9.51 -7.69 8.87
C TYR A 140 -8.79 -6.38 8.58
N MET A 141 -9.56 -5.40 8.12
CA MET A 141 -9.06 -4.07 7.83
C MET A 141 -9.71 -3.05 8.76
N VAL A 142 -8.94 -2.05 9.17
CA VAL A 142 -9.43 -0.95 9.99
C VAL A 142 -8.96 0.38 9.43
N PRO A 143 -9.68 1.49 9.67
CA PRO A 143 -9.14 2.83 9.48
C PRO A 143 -7.84 2.99 10.25
N SER A 144 -6.84 3.64 9.65
CA SER A 144 -5.56 3.84 10.32
C SER A 144 -5.59 4.97 11.34
N SER A 145 -4.83 4.78 12.42
CA SER A 145 -4.62 5.80 13.46
C SER A 145 -3.15 5.84 13.91
N LEU A 146 -2.24 5.50 13.00
CA LEU A 146 -0.83 5.36 13.29
C LEU A 146 -0.17 6.70 13.67
N ARG A 147 0.84 6.59 14.53
CA ARG A 147 1.77 7.66 14.85
C ARG A 147 3.19 7.18 14.63
N LEU A 148 3.98 8.00 13.93
CA LEU A 148 5.40 7.80 13.78
C LEU A 148 6.08 8.46 14.98
N TYR A 149 6.91 7.72 15.69
CA TYR A 149 7.69 8.22 16.81
C TYR A 149 9.15 8.40 16.39
N VAL A 150 9.70 9.59 16.55
CA VAL A 150 11.12 9.88 16.28
C VAL A 150 11.67 10.67 17.45
N LYS A 151 12.66 10.11 18.14
CA LYS A 151 13.11 10.56 19.48
C LYS A 151 11.91 10.67 20.43
N ASP A 152 11.75 11.83 21.05
CA ASP A 152 10.68 12.19 21.98
C ASP A 152 9.45 12.80 21.29
N LYS A 153 9.37 12.79 19.96
CA LYS A 153 8.27 13.38 19.19
C LYS A 153 7.40 12.35 18.50
N ASP A 154 6.14 12.71 18.35
CA ASP A 154 5.15 11.93 17.63
C ASP A 154 4.53 12.72 16.48
N PHE A 155 4.38 12.05 15.34
CA PHE A 155 3.88 12.63 14.10
C PHE A 155 2.69 11.81 13.62
N LEU A 156 1.61 12.48 13.20
CA LEU A 156 0.44 11.76 12.67
C LEU A 156 0.80 11.10 11.34
N ALA A 157 0.67 9.77 11.29
CA ALA A 157 0.86 8.98 10.09
C ALA A 157 -0.49 8.78 9.40
N HIS A 158 -0.85 9.73 8.54
CA HIS A 158 -2.11 9.65 7.79
C HIS A 158 -1.98 8.57 6.72
N ILE A 159 -2.69 7.47 6.88
CA ILE A 159 -2.87 6.44 5.87
C ILE A 159 -4.32 5.97 5.98
N ASP A 160 -4.93 5.47 4.91
CA ASP A 160 -6.38 5.25 4.93
C ASP A 160 -6.73 4.00 5.74
N ARG A 161 -5.99 2.90 5.51
CA ARG A 161 -6.28 1.62 6.16
C ARG A 161 -5.04 0.87 6.59
N GLU A 162 -5.24 0.05 7.61
CA GLU A 162 -4.32 -0.98 8.07
C GLU A 162 -4.98 -2.34 7.87
N GLY A 163 -4.25 -3.28 7.28
CA GLY A 163 -4.63 -4.68 7.18
C GLY A 163 -3.92 -5.51 8.22
N ARG A 164 -4.70 -6.33 8.92
CA ARG A 164 -4.25 -6.99 10.15
C ARG A 164 -4.48 -8.49 10.13
N ARG A 165 -3.59 -9.19 10.83
CA ARG A 165 -3.79 -10.57 11.27
C ARG A 165 -3.63 -10.65 12.78
N GLY A 166 -4.69 -11.08 13.47
CA GLY A 166 -4.74 -10.92 14.92
C GLY A 166 -4.49 -9.45 15.28
N GLU A 167 -3.60 -9.15 16.21
CA GLU A 167 -3.26 -7.76 16.55
C GLU A 167 -2.18 -7.12 15.68
N LYS A 168 -1.53 -7.90 14.80
CA LYS A 168 -0.37 -7.46 14.00
C LYS A 168 -0.83 -6.73 12.75
N ILE A 169 -0.21 -5.61 12.46
CA ILE A 169 -0.35 -4.93 11.16
C ILE A 169 0.56 -5.63 10.17
N VAL A 170 0.02 -6.01 9.01
CA VAL A 170 0.76 -6.78 8.00
C VAL A 170 0.94 -5.94 6.72
N TRP A 171 -0.07 -5.15 6.38
CA TRP A 171 0.02 -4.19 5.29
C TRP A 171 -0.71 -2.90 5.62
N ILE A 172 -0.38 -1.82 4.90
CA ILE A 172 -1.10 -0.56 4.93
C ILE A 172 -1.52 -0.15 3.52
N LEU A 173 -2.59 0.64 3.42
CA LEU A 173 -3.17 1.07 2.16
C LEU A 173 -3.40 2.57 2.14
N GLY A 174 -2.81 3.24 1.16
CA GLY A 174 -3.03 4.64 0.85
C GLY A 174 -3.78 4.81 -0.46
N GLU A 175 -4.94 5.43 -0.41
CA GLU A 175 -5.81 5.76 -1.52
C GLU A 175 -5.65 7.25 -1.83
N ASN A 176 -5.45 7.56 -3.11
CA ASN A 176 -5.20 8.92 -3.55
C ASN A 176 -6.25 9.37 -4.54
N LYS A 177 -7.03 10.36 -4.12
CA LYS A 177 -8.02 11.07 -4.95
C LYS A 177 -7.41 11.96 -6.03
N HIS A 178 -6.11 12.24 -5.99
CA HIS A 178 -5.46 13.17 -6.91
C HIS A 178 -4.59 12.41 -7.91
N HIS A 179 -5.03 12.35 -9.18
CA HIS A 179 -4.19 11.85 -10.28
C HIS A 179 -2.90 12.66 -10.45
N PHE A 180 -2.94 13.95 -10.07
CA PHE A 180 -1.76 14.78 -9.83
C PHE A 180 -1.63 15.02 -8.33
N ASP A 181 -0.89 14.15 -7.66
CA ASP A 181 -0.60 14.31 -6.24
C ASP A 181 0.44 15.42 -6.05
N PRO A 182 0.09 16.57 -5.41
CA PRO A 182 1.04 17.65 -5.18
C PRO A 182 2.06 17.32 -4.07
N ARG A 183 1.87 16.20 -3.34
CA ARG A 183 2.78 15.78 -2.29
C ARG A 183 4.13 15.37 -2.88
N TYR A 184 5.17 15.54 -2.07
CA TYR A 184 6.52 15.14 -2.43
C TYR A 184 6.57 13.64 -2.80
N ARG A 185 7.23 13.32 -3.92
CA ARG A 185 7.24 11.99 -4.54
C ARG A 185 5.86 11.33 -4.66
N GLN A 186 4.81 12.11 -4.95
CA GLN A 186 3.45 11.60 -5.13
C GLN A 186 2.95 10.74 -3.94
N GLY A 187 3.28 11.18 -2.73
CA GLY A 187 2.86 10.53 -1.49
C GLY A 187 3.66 9.30 -1.09
N ASP A 188 4.74 8.95 -1.81
CA ASP A 188 5.58 7.79 -1.47
C ASP A 188 6.19 7.90 -0.07
N ILE A 189 6.69 9.08 0.29
CA ILE A 189 7.31 9.30 1.61
C ILE A 189 6.26 9.17 2.72
N GLN A 190 5.02 9.63 2.49
CA GLN A 190 3.92 9.45 3.45
C GLN A 190 3.60 7.98 3.67
N LEU A 191 3.55 7.18 2.60
CA LEU A 191 3.30 5.74 2.70
C LEU A 191 4.45 5.07 3.47
N VAL A 192 5.71 5.33 3.10
CA VAL A 192 6.88 4.73 3.77
C VAL A 192 6.96 5.13 5.24
N ALA A 193 6.74 6.40 5.57
CA ALA A 193 6.67 6.86 6.97
C ALA A 193 5.55 6.15 7.74
N SER A 194 4.43 5.86 7.10
CA SER A 194 3.34 5.07 7.69
C SER A 194 3.69 3.60 7.86
N ILE A 195 4.54 3.02 6.99
CA ILE A 195 5.08 1.66 7.16
C ILE A 195 5.96 1.62 8.41
N ILE A 196 6.85 2.60 8.60
CA ILE A 196 7.68 2.73 9.80
C ILE A 196 6.80 2.83 11.05
N ALA A 197 5.76 3.67 11.01
CA ALA A 197 4.81 3.82 12.12
C ALA A 197 4.07 2.51 12.45
N ALA A 198 3.65 1.75 11.43
CA ALA A 198 3.03 0.44 11.61
C ALA A 198 4.02 -0.57 12.24
N ALA A 199 5.27 -0.57 11.80
CA ALA A 199 6.33 -1.40 12.37
C ALA A 199 6.59 -1.05 13.85
N GLN A 200 6.69 0.24 14.20
CA GLN A 200 6.81 0.68 15.60
C GLN A 200 5.64 0.26 16.47
N ARG A 201 4.41 0.34 15.92
CA ARG A 201 3.21 -0.12 16.64
C ARG A 201 3.26 -1.61 16.91
N ASN A 202 3.65 -2.42 15.92
CA ASN A 202 3.84 -3.85 16.12
C ASN A 202 4.95 -4.13 17.15
N TYR A 203 6.12 -3.52 16.99
CA TYR A 203 7.26 -3.67 17.91
C TYR A 203 6.87 -3.37 19.36
N THR A 204 6.16 -2.26 19.60
CA THR A 204 5.66 -1.88 20.92
C THR A 204 4.66 -2.88 21.47
N LYS A 205 3.68 -3.30 20.66
CA LYS A 205 2.67 -4.29 21.07
C LYS A 205 3.26 -5.66 21.38
N LEU A 206 4.30 -6.04 20.64
CA LEU A 206 4.97 -7.34 20.75
C LEU A 206 6.21 -7.30 21.65
N LEU A 207 6.29 -6.31 22.54
CA LEU A 207 7.32 -6.20 23.59
C LEU A 207 8.76 -6.21 23.05
N GLY A 208 8.98 -5.51 21.93
CA GLY A 208 10.29 -5.35 21.33
C GLY A 208 10.64 -6.42 20.29
N VAL A 209 9.66 -7.15 19.76
CA VAL A 209 9.89 -8.13 18.69
C VAL A 209 9.36 -7.58 17.36
N ILE A 210 10.22 -7.57 16.33
CA ILE A 210 9.78 -7.27 14.95
C ILE A 210 9.06 -8.48 14.37
N GLU A 211 7.74 -8.33 14.24
CA GLU A 211 6.89 -9.31 13.60
C GLU A 211 5.63 -8.60 13.02
N PRO A 212 5.33 -8.79 11.72
CA PRO A 212 6.05 -9.63 10.75
C PRO A 212 7.41 -9.06 10.35
N LYS A 213 8.33 -9.91 9.88
CA LYS A 213 9.64 -9.49 9.34
C LYS A 213 9.51 -8.65 8.07
N SER A 214 8.56 -8.98 7.19
CA SER A 214 8.27 -8.19 6.01
C SER A 214 6.94 -7.46 6.16
N MET A 215 6.89 -6.19 5.78
CA MET A 215 5.67 -5.39 5.77
C MET A 215 5.40 -4.81 4.39
N TYR A 216 4.11 -4.66 4.06
CA TYR A 216 3.69 -4.26 2.72
C TYR A 216 2.95 -2.93 2.73
N GLY A 217 3.19 -2.13 1.70
CA GLY A 217 2.41 -0.94 1.40
C GLY A 217 1.67 -1.11 0.08
N ILE A 218 0.43 -0.64 0.02
CA ILE A 218 -0.32 -0.53 -1.24
C ILE A 218 -0.66 0.94 -1.43
N LYS A 219 -0.36 1.48 -2.61
CA LYS A 219 -0.81 2.81 -3.02
C LYS A 219 -1.77 2.67 -4.19
N VAL A 220 -2.93 3.29 -4.09
CA VAL A 220 -3.93 3.34 -5.18
C VAL A 220 -4.12 4.78 -5.62
N VAL A 221 -4.00 5.03 -6.93
CA VAL A 221 -4.22 6.35 -7.54
C VAL A 221 -5.22 6.19 -8.67
N GLY A 222 -6.49 6.52 -8.44
CA GLY A 222 -7.55 6.19 -9.38
C GLY A 222 -7.71 4.67 -9.51
N ASP A 223 -7.44 4.12 -10.69
CA ASP A 223 -7.42 2.67 -10.95
C ASP A 223 -6.00 2.08 -11.00
N LYS A 224 -4.97 2.85 -10.63
CA LYS A 224 -3.57 2.42 -10.65
C LYS A 224 -3.09 1.94 -9.29
N PHE A 225 -2.44 0.80 -9.25
CA PHE A 225 -1.90 0.14 -8.06
C PHE A 225 -0.37 0.15 -8.05
N PHE A 226 0.19 0.43 -6.88
CA PHE A 226 1.61 0.28 -6.58
C PHE A 226 1.74 -0.53 -5.29
N PHE A 227 2.74 -1.41 -5.26
CA PHE A 227 3.04 -2.31 -4.17
C PHE A 227 4.44 -2.00 -3.65
N TYR A 228 4.57 -2.03 -2.33
CA TYR A 228 5.79 -1.74 -1.60
C TYR A 228 6.06 -2.93 -0.69
N LYS A 229 7.32 -3.31 -0.56
CA LYS A 229 7.79 -4.27 0.42
C LYS A 229 8.96 -3.66 1.17
N VAL A 230 8.98 -3.89 2.47
CA VAL A 230 10.15 -3.67 3.30
C VAL A 230 10.46 -4.94 4.08
N GLU A 231 11.75 -5.25 4.20
CA GLU A 231 12.25 -6.12 5.26
C GLU A 231 12.58 -5.23 6.45
N LEU A 232 11.88 -5.44 7.55
CA LEU A 232 12.01 -4.62 8.74
C LEU A 232 13.31 -4.96 9.47
N ASP A 233 14.08 -3.92 9.75
CA ASP A 233 15.26 -3.98 10.60
C ASP A 233 14.87 -3.60 12.04
N GLU A 234 15.12 -4.50 12.98
CA GLU A 234 14.83 -4.31 14.40
C GLU A 234 15.65 -3.19 15.01
N GLU A 235 16.92 -3.08 14.64
CA GLU A 235 17.81 -2.03 15.12
C GLU A 235 17.31 -0.65 14.65
N TYR A 236 16.94 -0.55 13.37
CA TYR A 236 16.34 0.67 12.82
C TYR A 236 15.11 1.10 13.63
N ILE A 237 14.15 0.20 13.84
CA ILE A 237 12.87 0.50 14.50
C ILE A 237 13.06 0.82 15.98
N ALA A 238 13.92 0.08 16.68
CA ALA A 238 14.22 0.31 18.09
C ALA A 238 14.91 1.67 18.31
N ASN A 239 15.89 2.00 17.46
CA ASN A 239 16.70 3.21 17.60
C ASN A 239 15.91 4.50 17.34
N LEU A 240 14.85 4.46 16.51
CA LEU A 240 14.05 5.65 16.20
C LEU A 240 13.46 6.36 17.42
N SER A 241 13.23 5.65 18.53
CA SER A 241 12.71 6.25 19.78
C SER A 241 13.75 7.07 20.55
N THR A 242 15.04 6.93 20.23
CA THR A 242 16.13 7.59 20.95
C THR A 242 16.96 8.51 20.06
N ASN A 243 17.15 8.12 18.80
CA ASN A 243 18.04 8.78 17.86
C ASN A 243 17.44 8.81 16.45
N LEU A 244 18.06 9.62 15.58
CA LEU A 244 17.85 9.48 14.14
C LEU A 244 18.61 8.26 13.63
N PRO A 245 18.11 7.60 12.56
CA PRO A 245 18.75 6.41 12.04
C PRO A 245 20.12 6.73 11.42
N ASP A 246 21.06 5.79 11.55
CA ASP A 246 22.41 5.88 11.01
C ASP A 246 22.61 5.03 9.73
N HIS A 247 21.62 4.23 9.36
CA HIS A 247 21.57 3.42 8.14
C HIS A 247 20.23 3.56 7.41
N ASP A 248 20.18 3.08 6.16
CA ASP A 248 19.07 3.34 5.26
C ASP A 248 17.85 2.45 5.56
N PHE A 249 16.65 3.04 5.58
CA PHE A 249 15.39 2.30 5.52
C PHE A 249 15.05 2.00 4.06
N VAL A 250 15.37 0.79 3.62
CA VAL A 250 15.22 0.39 2.22
C VAL A 250 13.81 -0.13 1.95
N VAL A 251 13.12 0.50 1.00
CA VAL A 251 11.79 0.08 0.55
C VAL A 251 11.84 -0.25 -0.92
N GLU A 252 11.36 -1.43 -1.28
CA GLU A 252 11.25 -1.84 -2.67
C GLU A 252 9.85 -1.55 -3.21
N ARG A 253 9.76 -0.88 -4.36
CA ARG A 253 8.50 -0.43 -4.97
C ARG A 253 8.31 -1.03 -6.35
N TYR A 254 7.11 -1.54 -6.61
CA TYR A 254 6.69 -2.07 -7.91
C TYR A 254 5.29 -1.55 -8.30
N PRO A 255 5.03 -1.25 -9.58
CA PRO A 255 6.01 -1.11 -10.66
C PRO A 255 6.69 0.28 -10.61
N LYS A 256 7.83 0.41 -11.29
CA LYS A 256 8.68 1.61 -11.28
C LYS A 256 8.00 2.93 -11.62
N ARG A 257 7.13 2.96 -12.63
CA ARG A 257 6.64 4.24 -13.21
C ARG A 257 5.13 4.44 -13.15
N ALA A 258 4.36 3.66 -13.89
CA ALA A 258 2.98 4.01 -14.23
C ALA A 258 1.92 3.46 -13.25
N GLY A 259 2.31 2.58 -12.32
CA GLY A 259 1.37 1.74 -11.58
C GLY A 259 0.82 0.64 -12.48
N LEU A 260 0.26 -0.40 -11.88
CA LEU A 260 -0.55 -1.38 -12.60
C LEU A 260 -1.97 -0.86 -12.70
N THR A 261 -2.56 -0.92 -13.88
CA THR A 261 -3.85 -0.32 -14.23
C THR A 261 -4.95 -1.38 -14.16
N LEU A 262 -5.92 -1.21 -13.27
CA LEU A 262 -7.00 -2.17 -13.09
C LEU A 262 -7.94 -2.25 -14.29
N SER A 263 -7.99 -1.21 -15.13
CA SER A 263 -8.74 -1.21 -16.40
C SER A 263 -7.98 -1.85 -17.58
N HIS A 264 -6.73 -2.26 -17.41
CA HIS A 264 -5.96 -3.01 -18.42
C HIS A 264 -6.00 -4.51 -18.08
N PRO A 265 -6.53 -5.40 -18.94
CA PRO A 265 -6.79 -6.80 -18.59
C PRO A 265 -5.58 -7.57 -18.03
N GLN A 266 -4.42 -7.45 -18.67
CA GLN A 266 -3.20 -8.15 -18.24
C GLN A 266 -2.65 -7.57 -16.92
N GLU A 267 -2.78 -6.26 -16.70
CA GLU A 267 -2.30 -5.63 -15.47
C GLU A 267 -3.27 -5.88 -14.32
N ARG A 268 -4.58 -5.96 -14.59
CA ARG A 268 -5.60 -6.44 -13.65
C ARG A 268 -5.32 -7.86 -13.17
N THR A 269 -4.96 -8.77 -14.07
CA THR A 269 -4.49 -10.12 -13.69
C THR A 269 -3.30 -10.04 -12.73
N ALA A 270 -2.31 -9.18 -13.02
CA ALA A 270 -1.17 -8.99 -12.13
C ALA A 270 -1.58 -8.42 -10.76
N ILE A 271 -2.49 -7.43 -10.71
CA ILE A 271 -3.01 -6.87 -9.45
C ILE A 271 -3.69 -7.96 -8.61
N LEU A 272 -4.60 -8.73 -9.22
CA LEU A 272 -5.32 -9.82 -8.54
C LEU A 272 -4.35 -10.87 -7.99
N HIS A 273 -3.34 -11.25 -8.78
CA HIS A 273 -2.30 -12.16 -8.34
C HIS A 273 -1.52 -11.59 -7.14
N LEU A 274 -1.09 -10.33 -7.18
CA LEU A 274 -0.32 -9.72 -6.09
C LEU A 274 -1.13 -9.57 -4.80
N LEU A 275 -2.42 -9.22 -4.91
CA LEU A 275 -3.32 -9.17 -3.74
C LEU A 275 -3.56 -10.57 -3.17
N PHE A 276 -3.69 -11.60 -4.03
CA PHE A 276 -3.76 -12.99 -3.59
C PHE A 276 -2.48 -13.42 -2.87
N ARG A 277 -1.30 -13.10 -3.39
CA ARG A 277 -0.02 -13.43 -2.73
C ARG A 277 0.17 -12.69 -1.41
N LEU A 278 -0.29 -11.44 -1.31
CA LEU A 278 -0.33 -10.72 -0.04
C LEU A 278 -1.21 -11.44 0.98
N ARG A 279 -2.37 -11.95 0.56
CA ARG A 279 -3.25 -12.75 1.42
C ARG A 279 -2.54 -14.01 1.90
N GLU A 280 -1.92 -14.76 1.00
CA GLU A 280 -1.20 -16.00 1.36
C GLU A 280 -0.07 -15.72 2.35
N TYR A 281 0.72 -14.67 2.12
CA TYR A 281 1.73 -14.22 3.08
C TYR A 281 1.10 -13.86 4.42
N ALA A 282 0.04 -13.05 4.42
CA ALA A 282 -0.62 -12.66 5.66
C ALA A 282 -1.12 -13.90 6.43
N LEU A 283 -1.64 -14.92 5.73
CA LEU A 283 -2.11 -16.20 6.28
C LEU A 283 -1.00 -17.20 6.61
N SER A 284 0.24 -16.98 6.20
CA SER A 284 1.39 -17.79 6.63
C SER A 284 2.02 -17.32 7.95
N LEU A 285 1.74 -16.09 8.39
CA LEU A 285 2.21 -15.57 9.68
C LEU A 285 1.66 -16.36 10.89
N ASP A 286 2.25 -16.19 12.07
CA ASP A 286 1.71 -16.82 13.28
C ASP A 286 0.64 -15.91 13.92
N ASP A 287 -0.52 -16.44 14.28
CA ASP A 287 -1.58 -15.72 15.02
C ASP A 287 -1.48 -15.89 16.55
N ARG A 288 -0.55 -16.71 17.04
CA ARG A 288 -0.43 -17.09 18.46
C ARG A 288 0.05 -16.00 19.41
N PHE A 289 0.44 -14.82 18.92
CA PHE A 289 0.79 -13.68 19.79
C PHE A 289 -0.43 -13.02 20.47
N THR A 290 -1.62 -13.60 20.32
CA THR A 290 -2.87 -13.10 20.92
C THR A 290 -2.97 -13.34 22.45
N LEU A 291 -1.99 -14.00 23.10
CA LEU A 291 -2.15 -14.51 24.47
C LEU A 291 -1.04 -14.17 25.50
N LEU A 292 -0.22 -13.13 25.30
CA LEU A 292 0.75 -12.70 26.34
C LEU A 292 0.24 -11.57 27.25
N LYS A 293 -1.07 -11.52 27.52
CA LYS A 293 -1.63 -10.75 28.65
C LYS A 293 -2.84 -11.44 29.27
N GLN A 294 -2.58 -12.25 30.30
CA GLN A 294 -3.28 -12.17 31.58
C GLN A 294 -2.25 -12.13 32.68
#